data_AF-A0A803MJP9-F1
#
_entry.id   AF-A0A803MJP9-F1
#
_cell.length_a   1.000
_cell.length_b   1.000
_cell.length_c   1.000
_cell.angle_alpha   90.00
_cell.angle_beta   90.00
_cell.angle_gamma   90.00
#
_symmetry.space_group_name_H-M   'P 1'
#
loop_
_entity.id
_entity.type
_entity.pdbx_description
1 polymer ?
#
loop_
_entity_poly.entity_id
_entity_poly.type
_entity_poly.pdbx_seq_one_letter_code
_entity_poly.pdbx_strand_id
1 'polypeptide(L)'
;MANMISISIGVGIAAYGEAKFDVYGVILQLGALIFEATRLVLIQILLTSKGIQLNPITSLYYIAPCCLIFLTVPWLFVEYPLLMAQTKEFEFDFVIFGSNSLIAFGLNLAVFLLVGKTSALTMNVAGVVKDWLLIAFSWSVIKDTVTPINLLGYLLAFLGVVYYNRVKFQSLKASEGQAHQKKDNVVDYVKVNDDEESVKKLLDDRDSNGVKKDDS
;
A
#
# COMPACT_ATOMS: atom_id res chain seq x y z
N MET A 1 4.60 17.98 -7.47
CA MET A 1 3.89 17.59 -8.70
C MET A 1 4.83 17.40 -9.90
N ALA A 2 5.87 18.22 -10.08
CA ALA A 2 6.84 18.07 -11.17
C ALA A 2 7.42 16.64 -11.34
N ASN A 3 7.71 15.95 -10.23
CA ASN A 3 8.26 14.58 -10.26
C ASN A 3 7.32 13.59 -10.95
N MET A 4 6.00 13.70 -10.72
CA MET A 4 5.01 12.82 -11.32
C MET A 4 4.87 13.08 -12.83
N ILE A 5 4.92 14.35 -13.24
CA ILE A 5 4.89 14.74 -14.65
C ILE A 5 6.11 14.18 -15.39
N SER A 6 7.29 14.26 -14.79
CA SER A 6 8.52 13.69 -15.36
C SER A 6 8.43 12.17 -15.58
N ILE A 7 7.83 11.44 -14.63
CA ILE A 7 7.63 10.00 -14.76
C ILE A 7 6.65 9.69 -15.90
N SER A 8 5.51 10.40 -15.93
CA SER A 8 4.50 10.22 -16.99
C SER A 8 5.04 10.51 -18.39
N ILE A 9 5.89 11.54 -18.54
CA ILE A 9 6.56 11.84 -19.81
C ILE A 9 7.49 10.70 -20.23
N GLY A 10 8.30 10.17 -19.30
CA GLY A 10 9.18 9.03 -19.58
C GLY A 10 8.42 7.78 -20.03
N VAL A 11 7.33 7.46 -19.33
CA VAL A 11 6.43 6.35 -19.69
C VAL A 11 5.76 6.58 -21.05
N GLY A 12 5.35 7.82 -21.35
CA GLY A 12 4.77 8.17 -22.65
C GLY A 12 5.76 8.02 -23.82
N ILE A 13 7.01 8.44 -23.63
CA ILE A 13 8.08 8.26 -24.62
C ILE A 13 8.40 6.78 -24.82
N ALA A 14 8.42 6.00 -23.72
CA ALA A 14 8.63 4.55 -23.79
C ALA A 14 7.53 3.87 -24.60
N ALA A 15 6.27 4.17 -24.31
CA ALA A 15 5.10 3.63 -25.01
C ALA A 15 5.08 4.01 -26.50
N TYR A 16 5.49 5.23 -26.86
CA TYR A 16 5.62 5.65 -28.26
C TYR A 16 6.72 4.87 -29.01
N GLY A 17 7.75 4.44 -28.29
CA GLY A 17 8.85 3.64 -28.80
C GLY A 17 8.55 2.15 -28.98
N GLU A 18 7.38 1.68 -28.55
CA GLU A 18 7.02 0.27 -28.54
C GLU A 18 6.72 -0.21 -29.97
N ALA A 19 7.39 -1.29 -30.40
CA ALA A 19 7.25 -1.79 -31.77
C ALA A 19 5.85 -2.38 -32.07
N LYS A 20 5.12 -2.80 -31.03
CA LYS A 20 3.76 -3.37 -31.10
C LYS A 20 2.78 -2.52 -30.29
N PHE A 21 2.73 -1.22 -30.57
CA PHE A 21 1.83 -0.33 -29.85
C PHE A 21 0.36 -0.59 -30.19
N ASP A 22 -0.42 -1.00 -29.18
CA ASP A 22 -1.88 -1.15 -29.28
C ASP A 22 -2.60 -0.18 -28.33
N VAL A 23 -3.34 0.76 -28.91
CA VAL A 23 -4.06 1.80 -28.15
C VAL A 23 -5.18 1.20 -27.31
N TYR A 24 -5.85 0.15 -27.81
CA TYR A 24 -6.95 -0.48 -27.10
C TYR A 24 -6.48 -1.12 -25.80
N GLY A 25 -5.37 -1.87 -25.83
CA GLY A 25 -4.69 -2.41 -24.65
C GLY A 25 -4.26 -1.33 -23.67
N VAL A 26 -3.75 -0.18 -24.15
CA VAL A 26 -3.38 0.95 -23.27
C VAL A 26 -4.61 1.52 -22.55
N ILE A 27 -5.74 1.70 -23.23
CA ILE A 27 -6.97 2.20 -22.61
C ILE A 27 -7.48 1.21 -21.55
N LEU A 28 -7.49 -0.09 -21.86
CA LEU A 28 -7.87 -1.12 -20.91
C LEU A 28 -6.95 -1.14 -19.68
N GLN A 29 -5.64 -1.00 -19.88
CA GLN A 29 -4.65 -0.94 -18.80
C GLN A 29 -4.84 0.29 -17.91
N LEU A 30 -5.11 1.46 -18.50
CA LEU A 30 -5.39 2.69 -17.73
C LEU A 30 -6.67 2.52 -16.89
N GLY A 31 -7.71 1.90 -17.45
CA GLY A 31 -8.92 1.55 -16.71
C GLY A 31 -8.62 0.62 -15.51
N ALA A 32 -7.86 -0.45 -15.75
CA ALA A 32 -7.44 -1.38 -14.71
C ALA A 32 -6.64 -0.69 -13.58
N LEU A 33 -5.75 0.24 -13.91
CA LEU A 33 -4.99 1.02 -12.92
C LEU A 33 -5.89 1.89 -12.03
N ILE A 34 -6.96 2.48 -12.57
CA ILE A 34 -7.92 3.27 -11.78
C ILE A 34 -8.67 2.40 -10.78
N PHE A 35 -9.15 1.22 -11.21
CA PHE A 35 -9.83 0.27 -10.32
C PHE A 35 -8.90 -0.26 -9.23
N GLU A 36 -7.67 -0.61 -9.58
CA GLU A 36 -6.68 -1.09 -8.61
C GLU A 36 -6.32 0.01 -7.60
N ALA A 37 -6.12 1.26 -8.05
CA ALA A 37 -5.89 2.39 -7.15
C ALA A 37 -7.09 2.61 -6.20
N THR A 38 -8.32 2.53 -6.72
CA THR A 38 -9.54 2.65 -5.90
C THR A 38 -9.63 1.54 -4.85
N ARG A 39 -9.34 0.29 -5.24
CA ARG A 39 -9.27 -0.85 -4.31
C ARG A 39 -8.26 -0.61 -3.19
N LEU A 40 -7.05 -0.17 -3.53
CA LEU A 40 -5.99 0.12 -2.55
C LEU A 40 -6.40 1.22 -1.57
N VAL A 41 -6.99 2.31 -2.07
CA VAL A 41 -7.49 3.42 -1.22
C VAL A 41 -8.63 2.95 -0.31
N LEU A 42 -9.58 2.18 -0.82
CA LEU A 42 -10.69 1.67 -0.02
C LEU A 42 -10.22 0.72 1.10
N ILE A 43 -9.27 -0.17 0.80
CA ILE A 43 -8.63 -1.04 1.80
C ILE A 43 -7.93 -0.20 2.86
N GLN A 44 -7.17 0.83 2.44
CA GLN A 44 -6.48 1.73 3.36
C GLN A 44 -7.47 2.45 4.29
N ILE A 45 -8.58 2.98 3.76
CA ILE A 45 -9.63 3.65 4.53
C ILE A 45 -10.28 2.67 5.51
N LEU A 46 -10.65 1.47 5.05
CA LEU A 46 -11.32 0.46 5.88
C LEU A 46 -10.46 0.06 7.08
N LEU A 47 -9.14 -0.04 6.89
CA LEU A 47 -8.21 -0.45 7.93
C LEU A 47 -7.77 0.72 8.83
N THR A 48 -7.68 1.94 8.30
CA THR A 48 -7.32 3.14 9.09
C THR A 48 -8.50 3.69 9.89
N SER A 49 -9.71 3.67 9.33
CA SER A 49 -10.89 4.36 9.90
C SER A 49 -11.59 3.59 11.01
N LYS A 50 -11.44 2.27 11.10
CA LYS A 50 -12.27 1.49 12.03
C LYS A 50 -11.67 1.29 13.42
N GLY A 51 -10.35 1.28 13.62
CA GLY A 51 -9.77 0.90 14.94
C GLY A 51 -10.22 -0.48 15.46
N ILE A 52 -11.05 -1.19 14.70
CA ILE A 52 -11.51 -2.53 14.99
C ILE A 52 -10.37 -3.44 14.59
N GLN A 53 -9.85 -4.18 15.55
CA GLN A 53 -8.99 -5.33 15.30
C GLN A 53 -9.77 -6.42 14.56
N LEU A 54 -10.20 -6.16 13.32
CA LEU A 54 -10.72 -7.20 12.46
C LEU A 54 -9.53 -8.05 12.05
N ASN A 55 -9.56 -9.31 12.48
CA ASN A 55 -8.60 -10.29 12.04
C ASN A 55 -8.61 -10.29 10.49
N PRO A 56 -7.48 -10.06 9.81
CA PRO A 56 -7.39 -10.01 8.34
C PRO A 56 -8.04 -11.21 7.63
N ILE A 57 -8.07 -12.35 8.31
CA ILE A 57 -8.74 -13.58 7.86
C ILE A 57 -10.26 -13.39 7.78
N THR A 58 -10.88 -12.72 8.75
CA THR A 58 -12.32 -12.43 8.77
C THR A 58 -12.71 -11.46 7.65
N SER A 59 -11.88 -10.44 7.38
CA SER A 59 -12.10 -9.53 6.24
C SER A 59 -12.06 -10.27 4.90
N LEU A 60 -11.08 -11.16 4.71
CA LEU A 60 -11.00 -12.00 3.52
C LEU A 60 -12.23 -12.91 3.38
N TYR A 61 -12.70 -13.50 4.48
CA TYR A 61 -13.87 -14.38 4.48
C TYR A 61 -15.15 -13.69 3.97
N TYR A 62 -15.35 -12.40 4.28
CA TYR A 62 -16.50 -11.65 3.79
C TYR A 62 -16.33 -11.14 2.34
N ILE A 63 -15.10 -10.86 1.92
CA ILE A 63 -14.82 -10.32 0.57
C ILE A 63 -14.81 -11.44 -0.47
N ALA A 64 -14.26 -12.61 -0.15
CA ALA A 64 -14.10 -13.74 -1.07
C ALA A 64 -15.39 -14.17 -1.81
N PRO A 65 -16.54 -14.39 -1.14
CA PRO A 65 -17.77 -14.79 -1.84
C PRO A 65 -18.32 -13.69 -2.76
N CYS A 66 -18.15 -12.42 -2.36
CA CYS A 66 -18.52 -11.27 -3.19
C CYS A 66 -17.65 -11.24 -4.46
N CYS A 67 -16.32 -11.36 -4.31
CA CYS A 67 -15.40 -11.43 -5.45
C CYS A 67 -15.73 -12.60 -6.40
N LEU A 68 -16.08 -13.77 -5.86
CA LEU A 68 -16.48 -14.92 -6.68
C LEU A 68 -17.66 -14.58 -7.57
N ILE A 69 -18.73 -14.01 -7.02
CA ILE A 69 -19.92 -13.62 -7.79
C ILE A 69 -19.56 -12.58 -8.86
N PHE A 70 -18.85 -11.52 -8.48
CA PHE A 70 -18.50 -10.43 -9.40
C PHE A 70 -17.52 -10.85 -10.50
N LEU A 71 -16.66 -11.85 -10.27
CA LEU A 71 -15.73 -12.37 -11.29
C LEU A 71 -16.36 -13.47 -12.16
N THR A 72 -17.27 -14.26 -11.61
CA THR A 72 -17.93 -15.35 -12.35
C THR A 72 -18.82 -14.80 -13.47
N VAL A 73 -19.48 -13.64 -13.24
CA VAL A 73 -20.37 -13.02 -14.23
C VAL A 73 -19.61 -12.62 -15.51
N PRO A 74 -18.55 -11.77 -15.49
CA PRO A 74 -17.76 -11.47 -16.68
C PRO A 74 -17.12 -12.70 -17.33
N TRP A 75 -16.65 -13.67 -16.53
CA TRP A 75 -16.07 -14.90 -17.03
C TRP A 75 -17.05 -15.71 -17.90
N LEU A 76 -18.32 -15.82 -17.48
CA LEU A 76 -19.35 -16.52 -18.26
C LEU A 76 -19.67 -15.83 -19.61
N PHE A 77 -19.61 -14.50 -19.66
CA PHE A 77 -19.98 -13.75 -20.87
C PHE A 77 -18.82 -13.55 -21.86
N VAL A 78 -17.58 -13.51 -21.38
CA VAL A 78 -16.41 -13.19 -22.21
C VAL A 78 -15.53 -14.42 -22.45
N GLU A 79 -15.06 -15.05 -21.37
CA GLU A 79 -14.03 -16.10 -21.42
C GLU A 79 -14.62 -17.47 -21.77
N TYR A 80 -15.77 -17.83 -21.18
CA TYR A 80 -16.43 -19.12 -21.43
C TYR A 80 -16.77 -19.38 -22.91
N PRO A 81 -17.42 -18.47 -23.66
CA PRO A 81 -17.71 -18.70 -25.08
C PRO A 81 -16.45 -18.76 -25.94
N LEU A 82 -15.41 -17.99 -25.57
CA LEU A 82 -14.12 -18.01 -26.27
C LEU A 82 -13.39 -19.34 -26.08
N LEU A 83 -13.38 -19.87 -24.85
CA LEU A 83 -12.78 -21.17 -24.52
C LEU A 83 -13.47 -22.32 -25.25
N MET A 84 -14.81 -22.32 -25.29
CA MET A 84 -15.59 -23.32 -26.03
C MET A 84 -15.41 -23.22 -27.54
N ALA A 85 -15.15 -22.03 -28.08
CA ALA A 85 -14.87 -21.84 -29.50
C ALA A 85 -13.46 -22.31 -29.90
N GLN A 86 -12.47 -22.18 -29.00
CA GLN A 86 -11.06 -22.47 -29.29
C GLN A 86 -10.62 -23.89 -28.92
N THR A 87 -11.31 -24.55 -27.99
CA THR A 87 -10.88 -25.84 -27.44
C THR A 87 -11.98 -26.90 -27.63
N LYS A 88 -11.72 -27.92 -28.46
CA LYS A 88 -12.65 -29.04 -28.71
C LYS A 88 -12.68 -30.07 -27.57
N GLU A 89 -11.62 -30.13 -26.76
CA GLU A 89 -11.50 -31.04 -25.62
C GLU A 89 -10.99 -30.23 -24.43
N PHE A 90 -11.87 -29.98 -23.46
CA PHE A 90 -11.54 -29.24 -22.26
C PHE A 90 -10.97 -30.23 -21.23
N GLU A 91 -9.66 -30.48 -21.27
CA GLU A 91 -8.99 -31.25 -20.22
C GLU A 91 -8.72 -30.34 -19.03
N PHE A 92 -9.52 -30.49 -17.98
CA PHE A 92 -9.36 -29.71 -16.77
C PHE A 92 -8.22 -30.30 -15.92
N ASP A 93 -7.04 -29.68 -16.00
CA ASP A 93 -5.93 -30.06 -15.14
C ASP A 93 -6.17 -29.55 -13.70
N PHE A 94 -6.63 -30.47 -12.85
CA PHE A 94 -6.92 -30.20 -11.45
C PHE A 94 -5.68 -29.79 -10.66
N VAL A 95 -4.48 -30.22 -11.07
CA VAL A 95 -3.22 -29.90 -10.39
C VAL A 95 -2.80 -28.46 -10.69
N ILE A 96 -2.87 -28.04 -11.96
CA ILE A 96 -2.56 -26.67 -12.35
C ILE A 96 -3.59 -25.70 -11.77
N PHE A 97 -4.88 -26.04 -11.87
CA PHE A 97 -5.95 -25.21 -11.31
C PHE A 97 -5.84 -25.10 -9.78
N GLY A 98 -5.63 -26.23 -9.09
CA GLY A 98 -5.49 -26.28 -7.65
C GLY A 98 -4.26 -25.50 -7.15
N SER A 99 -3.10 -25.71 -7.78
CA SER A 99 -1.86 -25.00 -7.40
C SER A 99 -1.95 -23.49 -7.64
N ASN A 100 -2.50 -23.05 -8.78
CA ASN A 100 -2.73 -21.63 -9.06
C ASN A 100 -3.70 -21.01 -8.04
N SER A 101 -4.79 -21.73 -7.72
CA SER A 101 -5.79 -21.26 -6.73
C SER A 101 -5.19 -21.15 -5.33
N LEU A 102 -4.33 -22.08 -4.91
CA LEU A 102 -3.63 -22.03 -3.62
C LEU A 102 -2.67 -20.84 -3.54
N ILE A 103 -1.91 -20.57 -4.60
CA ILE A 103 -1.01 -19.40 -4.67
C ILE A 103 -1.83 -18.11 -4.60
N ALA A 104 -2.92 -18.02 -5.37
CA ALA A 104 -3.79 -16.85 -5.37
C ALA A 104 -4.46 -16.61 -3.99
N PHE A 105 -4.89 -17.68 -3.32
CA PHE A 105 -5.41 -17.60 -1.95
C PHE A 105 -4.34 -17.10 -0.97
N GLY A 106 -3.13 -17.67 -1.05
CA GLY A 106 -1.98 -17.25 -0.25
C GLY A 106 -1.62 -15.78 -0.46
N LEU A 107 -1.63 -15.30 -1.71
CA LEU A 107 -1.41 -13.89 -2.04
C LEU A 107 -2.47 -12.98 -1.42
N ASN A 108 -3.76 -13.31 -1.57
CA ASN A 108 -4.84 -12.51 -0.99
C ASN A 108 -4.74 -12.47 0.54
N LEU A 109 -4.47 -13.61 1.19
CA LEU A 109 -4.26 -13.69 2.63
C LEU A 109 -3.04 -12.85 3.07
N ALA A 110 -1.92 -12.96 2.36
CA ALA A 110 -0.71 -12.20 2.64
C ALA A 110 -0.95 -10.69 2.54
N VAL A 111 -1.68 -10.22 1.52
CA VAL A 111 -2.02 -8.80 1.37
C VAL A 111 -2.83 -8.29 2.56
N PHE A 112 -3.89 -9.00 2.98
CA PHE A 112 -4.69 -8.59 4.12
C PHE A 112 -3.89 -8.66 5.44
N LEU A 113 -3.10 -9.72 5.66
CA LEU A 113 -2.24 -9.85 6.84
C LEU A 113 -1.19 -8.75 6.90
N LEU A 114 -0.56 -8.43 5.77
CA LEU A 114 0.41 -7.37 5.67
C LEU A 114 -0.25 -6.05 6.03
N VAL A 115 -1.39 -5.69 5.43
CA VAL A 115 -2.01 -4.40 5.73
C VAL A 115 -2.50 -4.31 7.18
N GLY A 116 -2.94 -5.43 7.78
CA GLY A 116 -3.39 -5.46 9.19
C GLY A 116 -2.28 -5.48 10.25
N LYS A 117 -1.06 -5.94 9.91
CA LYS A 117 0.07 -6.06 10.86
C LYS A 117 1.17 -5.02 10.63
N THR A 118 1.08 -4.22 9.57
CA THR A 118 2.17 -3.34 9.11
C THR A 118 1.89 -1.88 9.46
N SER A 119 2.90 -1.18 9.98
CA SER A 119 2.85 0.27 10.19
C SER A 119 2.86 1.01 8.85
N ALA A 120 2.31 2.22 8.80
CA ALA A 120 2.32 3.10 7.62
C ALA A 120 3.74 3.29 7.03
N LEU A 121 4.79 3.23 7.86
CA LEU A 121 6.17 3.27 7.41
C LEU A 121 6.58 2.01 6.64
N THR A 122 6.41 0.83 7.23
CA THR A 122 6.82 -0.44 6.64
C THR A 122 6.08 -0.73 5.33
N MET A 123 4.81 -0.30 5.21
CA MET A 123 4.04 -0.42 3.97
C MET A 123 4.60 0.46 2.84
N ASN A 124 5.11 1.66 3.16
CA ASN A 124 5.78 2.52 2.18
C ASN A 124 7.14 1.93 1.74
N VAL A 125 7.95 1.40 2.66
CA VAL A 125 9.24 0.78 2.32
C VAL A 125 9.05 -0.47 1.48
N ALA A 126 8.15 -1.37 1.90
CA ALA A 126 7.83 -2.59 1.16
C ALA A 126 7.28 -2.27 -0.24
N GLY A 127 6.46 -1.22 -0.37
CA GLY A 127 5.97 -0.73 -1.67
C GLY A 127 7.11 -0.38 -2.62
N VAL A 128 8.09 0.40 -2.15
CA VAL A 128 9.26 0.77 -2.97
C VAL A 128 10.03 -0.47 -3.40
N VAL A 129 10.35 -1.38 -2.47
CA VAL A 129 11.09 -2.62 -2.78
C VAL A 129 10.33 -3.50 -3.77
N LYS A 130 9.01 -3.63 -3.60
CA LYS A 130 8.14 -4.37 -4.52
C LYS A 130 8.25 -3.81 -5.94
N ASP A 131 8.18 -2.48 -6.08
CA ASP A 131 8.25 -1.82 -7.39
C ASP A 131 9.60 -2.08 -8.08
N TRP A 132 10.70 -2.06 -7.33
CA TRP A 132 12.04 -2.41 -7.85
C TRP A 132 12.15 -3.86 -8.32
N LEU A 133 11.64 -4.80 -7.52
CA LEU A 133 11.64 -6.21 -7.88
C LEU A 133 10.78 -6.46 -9.12
N LEU A 134 9.64 -5.78 -9.24
CA LEU A 134 8.75 -5.91 -10.39
C LEU A 134 9.43 -5.41 -11.67
N ILE A 135 10.10 -4.25 -11.63
CA ILE A 135 10.84 -3.72 -12.79
C ILE A 135 11.96 -4.69 -13.21
N ALA A 136 12.76 -5.18 -12.24
CA ALA A 136 13.86 -6.11 -12.53
C ALA A 136 13.35 -7.44 -13.11
N PHE A 137 12.25 -7.97 -12.57
CA PHE A 137 11.63 -9.20 -13.03
C PHE A 137 11.04 -9.04 -14.43
N SER A 138 10.31 -7.95 -14.68
CA SER A 138 9.72 -7.62 -15.97
C SER A 138 10.79 -7.59 -17.08
N TRP A 139 11.90 -6.89 -16.84
CA TRP A 139 13.01 -6.81 -17.81
C TRP A 139 13.68 -8.16 -18.08
N SER A 140 13.86 -8.99 -17.04
CA SER A 140 14.52 -10.30 -17.16
C SER A 140 13.69 -11.31 -17.97
N VAL A 141 12.37 -11.27 -17.82
CA VAL A 141 11.46 -12.28 -18.38
C VAL A 141 10.98 -11.93 -19.79
N ILE A 142 10.61 -10.66 -20.04
CA ILE A 142 9.86 -10.29 -21.26
C ILE A 142 10.75 -10.29 -22.52
N LYS A 143 12.06 -10.04 -22.40
CA LYS A 143 13.07 -10.12 -23.49
C LYS A 143 12.60 -9.57 -24.86
N ASP A 144 11.74 -8.56 -24.85
CA ASP A 144 11.18 -8.00 -26.08
C ASP A 144 12.22 -7.20 -26.85
N THR A 145 11.98 -7.01 -28.15
CA THR A 145 12.80 -6.14 -29.01
C THR A 145 12.68 -4.68 -28.59
N VAL A 146 13.60 -4.22 -27.75
CA VAL A 146 13.63 -2.86 -27.23
C VAL A 146 14.21 -1.90 -28.27
N THR A 147 13.44 -0.91 -28.69
CA THR A 147 13.95 0.17 -29.54
C THR A 147 14.80 1.16 -28.72
N PRO A 148 15.75 1.89 -29.33
CA PRO A 148 16.54 2.88 -28.61
C PRO A 148 15.71 3.99 -27.96
N ILE A 149 14.59 4.38 -28.59
CA ILE A 149 13.68 5.39 -28.05
C ILE A 149 12.89 4.86 -26.83
N ASN A 150 12.51 3.58 -26.83
CA ASN A 150 11.88 2.94 -25.68
C ASN A 150 12.85 2.90 -24.47
N LEU A 151 14.11 2.55 -24.73
CA LEU A 151 15.16 2.52 -23.71
C LEU A 151 15.37 3.90 -23.06
N LEU A 152 15.36 4.98 -23.87
CA LEU A 152 15.44 6.35 -23.35
C LEU A 152 14.22 6.71 -22.48
N GLY A 153 13.02 6.31 -22.89
CA GLY A 153 11.80 6.49 -22.12
C GLY A 153 11.85 5.78 -20.75
N TYR A 154 12.25 4.51 -20.74
CA TYR A 154 12.45 3.75 -19.50
C TYR A 154 13.50 4.39 -18.59
N LEU A 155 14.63 4.85 -19.15
CA LEU A 155 15.68 5.50 -18.37
C LEU A 155 15.20 6.80 -17.72
N LEU A 156 14.42 7.61 -18.45
CA LEU A 156 13.84 8.84 -17.92
C LEU A 156 12.79 8.56 -16.84
N ALA A 157 11.90 7.59 -17.08
CA ALA A 157 10.91 7.15 -16.08
C ALA A 157 11.61 6.62 -14.81
N PHE A 158 12.65 5.82 -14.98
CA PHE A 158 13.45 5.27 -13.89
C PHE A 158 14.09 6.35 -13.02
N LEU A 159 14.77 7.33 -13.63
CA LEU A 159 15.37 8.45 -12.91
C LEU A 159 14.31 9.26 -12.16
N GLY A 160 13.13 9.48 -12.78
CA GLY A 160 12.00 10.13 -12.13
C GLY A 160 11.50 9.38 -10.89
N VAL A 161 11.38 8.05 -10.97
CA VAL A 161 10.98 7.19 -9.84
C VAL A 161 12.03 7.20 -8.74
N VAL A 162 13.32 7.11 -9.07
CA VAL A 162 14.43 7.19 -8.11
C VAL A 162 14.38 8.51 -7.35
N TYR A 163 14.26 9.62 -8.08
CA TYR A 163 14.19 10.95 -7.49
C TYR A 163 12.96 11.10 -6.59
N TYR A 164 11.79 10.68 -7.07
CA TYR A 164 10.55 10.71 -6.28
C TYR A 164 10.67 9.89 -5.00
N ASN A 165 11.18 8.66 -5.09
CA ASN A 165 11.35 7.80 -3.92
C ASN A 165 12.33 8.38 -2.92
N ARG A 166 13.44 8.99 -3.36
CA ARG A 166 14.37 9.67 -2.45
C ARG A 166 13.72 10.84 -1.71
N VAL A 167 12.98 11.69 -2.41
CA VAL A 167 12.28 12.84 -1.80
C VAL A 167 11.20 12.35 -0.84
N LYS A 168 10.40 11.35 -1.23
CA LYS A 168 9.35 10.75 -0.39
C LYS A 168 9.94 10.12 0.88
N PHE A 169 11.06 9.39 0.77
CA PHE A 169 11.74 8.82 1.94
C PHE A 169 12.25 9.89 2.90
N GLN A 170 12.78 11.00 2.38
CA GLN A 170 13.25 12.11 3.21
C GLN A 170 12.09 12.81 3.92
N SER A 171 10.97 13.04 3.23
CA SER A 171 9.79 13.63 3.87
C SER A 171 9.19 12.72 4.95
N LEU A 172 9.19 11.40 4.75
CA LEU A 172 8.70 10.46 5.76
C LEU A 172 9.60 10.46 7.00
N LYS A 173 10.93 10.42 6.84
CA LYS A 173 11.88 10.53 7.96
C LYS A 173 11.72 11.84 8.75
N ALA A 174 11.47 12.95 8.05
CA ALA A 174 11.24 14.25 8.69
C ALA A 174 9.92 14.29 9.48
N SER A 175 8.84 13.71 8.93
CA SER A 175 7.54 13.61 9.62
C SER A 175 7.58 12.70 10.84
N GLU A 176 8.37 11.62 10.82
CA GLU A 176 8.56 10.73 11.96
C GLU A 176 9.40 11.36 13.07
N GLY A 177 10.43 12.13 12.72
CA GLY A 177 11.18 12.94 13.67
C GLY A 177 10.29 13.95 14.41
N GLN A 178 9.36 14.59 13.69
CA GLN A 178 8.38 15.51 14.27
C GLN A 178 7.33 14.80 15.14
N ALA A 179 6.89 13.59 14.75
CA ALA A 179 5.92 12.82 15.52
C ALA A 179 6.51 12.29 16.85
N HIS A 180 7.78 11.87 16.84
CA HIS A 180 8.50 11.51 18.07
C HIS A 180 8.74 12.73 18.96
N GLN A 181 9.22 13.84 18.39
CA GLN A 181 9.48 15.07 19.14
C GLN A 181 8.19 15.68 19.74
N LYS A 182 7.05 15.57 19.04
CA LYS A 182 5.75 15.99 19.56
C LYS A 182 5.25 15.10 20.70
N LYS A 183 5.50 13.78 20.65
CA LYS A 183 5.18 12.86 21.75
C LYS A 183 6.05 13.14 22.97
N ASP A 184 7.35 13.36 22.78
CA ASP A 184 8.29 13.64 23.87
C ASP A 184 7.98 14.98 24.54
N ASN A 185 7.67 16.03 23.76
CA ASN A 185 7.28 17.33 24.31
C ASN A 185 5.95 17.29 25.09
N VAL A 186 4.98 16.48 24.65
CA VAL A 186 3.71 16.33 25.39
C VAL A 186 3.91 15.54 26.68
N VAL A 187 4.74 14.50 26.67
CA VAL A 187 5.07 13.72 27.88
C VAL A 187 5.85 14.58 28.89
N ASP A 188 6.75 15.42 28.42
CA ASP A 188 7.50 16.34 29.28
C ASP A 188 6.59 17.41 29.91
N TYR A 189 5.67 17.99 29.12
CA TYR A 189 4.65 18.93 29.63
C TYR A 189 3.71 18.29 30.66
N VAL A 190 3.32 17.02 30.47
CA VAL A 190 2.44 16.32 31.42
C VAL A 190 3.18 16.01 32.72
N LYS A 191 4.44 15.55 32.64
CA LYS A 191 5.27 15.30 33.84
C LYS A 191 5.52 16.57 34.65
N VAL A 192 5.86 17.68 34.00
CA VAL A 192 6.10 18.96 34.69
C VAL A 192 4.85 19.44 35.43
N ASN A 193 3.66 19.27 34.82
CA ASN A 193 2.41 19.64 35.48
C ASN A 193 2.01 18.67 36.62
N ASP A 194 2.23 17.37 36.45
CA ASP A 194 1.99 16.37 37.52
C ASP A 194 2.93 16.60 38.71
N ASP A 195 4.20 16.94 38.46
CA ASP A 195 5.19 17.28 39.47
C ASP A 195 4.83 18.60 40.19
N GLU A 196 4.31 19.61 39.47
CA GLU A 196 3.87 20.88 40.07
C GLU A 196 2.61 20.71 40.93
N GLU A 197 1.64 19.90 40.49
CA GLU A 197 0.41 19.64 41.24
C GLU A 197 0.67 18.81 42.50
N SER A 198 1.59 17.84 42.42
CA SER A 198 2.00 17.03 43.58
C SER A 198 2.81 17.84 44.59
N VAL A 199 3.66 18.77 44.16
CA VAL A 199 4.34 19.72 45.06
C VAL A 199 3.35 20.68 45.71
N LYS A 200 2.34 21.21 44.99
CA LYS A 200 1.31 22.08 45.59
C LYS A 200 0.48 21.36 46.66
N LYS A 201 0.08 20.10 46.41
CA LYS A 201 -0.61 19.29 47.43
C LYS A 201 0.24 19.06 48.67
N LEU A 202 1.55 18.82 48.50
CA LEU A 202 2.47 18.65 49.63
C LEU A 202 2.69 19.94 50.44
N LEU A 203 2.57 21.11 49.81
CA LEU A 203 2.67 22.40 50.48
C LEU A 203 1.36 22.75 51.22
N ASP A 204 0.19 22.50 50.61
CA ASP A 204 -1.12 22.66 51.24
C ASP A 204 -1.28 21.73 52.47
N ASP A 205 -0.81 20.48 52.37
CA ASP A 205 -0.81 19.54 53.51
C ASP A 205 0.14 19.98 54.64
N ARG A 206 1.20 20.72 54.31
CA ARG A 206 2.16 21.26 55.29
C ARG A 206 1.59 22.47 56.02
N ASP A 207 0.93 23.37 55.31
CA ASP A 207 0.26 24.54 55.88
C ASP A 207 -0.99 24.13 56.69
N SER A 208 -1.74 23.12 56.26
CA SER A 208 -2.87 22.59 57.03
C SER A 208 -2.46 21.87 58.32
N ASN A 209 -1.24 21.33 58.41
CA ASN A 209 -0.71 20.71 59.63
C ASN A 209 0.08 21.66 60.54
N GLY A 210 0.49 22.83 60.03
CA GLY A 210 1.17 23.87 60.82
C GLY A 210 0.25 24.62 61.79
N VAL A 211 -1.06 24.66 61.53
CA VAL A 211 -2.03 25.45 62.32
C VAL A 211 -2.56 24.72 63.56
N LYS A 212 -2.27 23.42 63.74
CA LYS A 212 -2.82 22.62 64.86
C LYS A 212 -1.95 22.52 66.12
N LYS A 213 -0.90 23.34 66.26
CA LYS A 213 0.04 23.21 67.41
C LYS A 213 0.02 24.33 68.45
N ASP A 214 -0.74 25.40 68.27
CA ASP A 214 -0.79 26.53 69.21
C ASP A 214 -2.20 26.73 69.78
N ASP A 215 -2.83 25.68 70.31
CA ASP A 215 -4.03 25.80 71.16
C ASP A 215 -4.08 24.61 72.13
N SER A 216 -3.21 24.61 73.14
CA SER A 216 -3.33 23.82 74.37
C SER A 216 -2.68 24.56 75.54
#